data_AF-A0A961C231-F1
#
_entry.id   AF-A0A961C231-F1
#
_cell.length_a   1.000
_cell.length_b   1.000
_cell.length_c   1.000
_cell.angle_alpha   90.00
_cell.angle_beta   90.00
_cell.angle_gamma   90.00
#
_symmetry.space_group_name_H-M   'P 1'
#
loop_
_entity.id
_entity.type
_entity.pdbx_description
1 polymer ?
#
loop_
_entity_poly.entity_id
_entity_poly.type
_entity_poly.pdbx_seq_one_letter_code
_entity_poly.pdbx_strand_id
1 'polypeptide(L)' 'MASPPPGWYDDPAGSALLRYWDGSSWTDRLADRP' A
#
# COMPACT_ATOMS: atom_id res chain seq x y z
N MET A 1 -17.36 -5.68 5.21
CA MET A 1 -16.43 -5.42 4.10
C MET A 1 -15.08 -5.94 4.57
N ALA A 2 -14.47 -6.90 3.88
CA ALA A 2 -13.17 -7.43 4.29
C ALA A 2 -12.09 -6.39 3.93
N SER A 3 -11.23 -6.04 4.89
CA SER A 3 -10.03 -5.27 4.59
C SER A 3 -9.15 -6.05 3.61
N PRO A 4 -8.45 -5.38 2.68
CA PRO A 4 -7.49 -6.07 1.82
C PRO A 4 -6.42 -6.78 2.66
N PRO A 5 -5.90 -7.93 2.20
CA PRO A 5 -4.81 -8.61 2.89
C PRO A 5 -3.54 -7.75 2.89
N PRO A 6 -2.58 -8.03 3.79
CA PRO A 6 -1.32 -7.30 3.81
C PRO A 6 -0.58 -7.44 2.47
N GLY A 7 -0.08 -6.34 1.91
CA GLY A 7 0.52 -6.34 0.58
C GLY A 7 0.89 -4.97 0.04
N TRP A 8 1.48 -4.94 -1.16
CA TRP A 8 1.79 -3.73 -1.89
C TRP A 8 0.62 -3.33 -2.79
N TYR A 9 0.23 -2.07 -2.71
CA TYR A 9 -0.89 -1.51 -3.44
C TYR A 9 -0.56 -0.09 -3.91
N ASP A 10 -1.29 0.44 -4.88
CA ASP A 10 -1.08 1.81 -5.35
C ASP A 10 -1.25 2.82 -4.20
N ASP A 11 -0.27 3.72 -4.04
CA ASP A 11 -0.31 4.75 -3.02
C ASP A 11 -1.50 5.70 -3.26
N PRO A 12 -2.48 5.77 -2.34
CA PRO A 12 -3.63 6.66 -2.50
C PRO A 12 -3.24 8.14 -2.47
N ALA A 13 -2.03 8.49 -2.01
CA ALA A 13 -1.51 9.85 -2.07
C ALA A 13 -1.04 10.27 -3.48
N GLY A 14 -1.02 9.34 -4.47
CA GLY A 14 -0.75 9.65 -5.87
C GLY A 14 0.73 9.70 -6.24
N SER A 15 1.63 9.17 -5.42
CA SER A 15 3.08 9.24 -5.63
C SER A 15 3.60 8.37 -6.80
N ALA A 16 2.72 7.69 -7.54
CA ALA A 16 3.05 6.65 -8.53
C ALA A 16 3.89 5.47 -7.98
N LEU A 17 4.02 5.39 -6.64
CA LEU A 17 4.70 4.34 -5.90
C LEU A 17 3.67 3.35 -5.34
N LEU A 18 4.16 2.17 -4.97
CA LEU A 18 3.40 1.22 -4.18
C LEU A 18 3.61 1.54 -2.70
N ARG A 19 2.53 1.54 -1.92
CA ARG A 19 2.56 1.63 -0.45
C ARG A 19 2.19 0.29 0.15
N TYR A 20 2.85 -0.08 1.25
CA TYR A 20 2.55 -1.34 1.92
C TYR A 20 1.37 -1.18 2.90
N TRP A 21 0.34 -1.99 2.70
CA TRP A 21 -0.79 -2.18 3.61
C TRP A 21 -0.49 -3.34 4.56
N ASP A 22 -0.67 -3.16 5.86
CA ASP A 22 -0.40 -4.21 6.86
C ASP A 22 -1.61 -5.11 7.18
N GLY A 23 -2.77 -4.84 6.58
CA GLY A 23 -4.04 -5.49 6.93
C GLY A 23 -4.98 -4.59 7.76
N SER A 24 -4.42 -3.62 8.49
CA SER A 24 -5.17 -2.65 9.28
C SER A 24 -4.88 -1.19 8.89
N SER A 25 -3.67 -0.87 8.45
CA SER A 25 -3.28 0.49 8.07
C SER A 25 -2.25 0.56 6.94
N TRP A 26 -2.08 1.76 6.37
CA TRP A 26 -0.99 2.04 5.44
C TRP A 26 0.29 2.35 6.22
N THR A 27 1.36 1.63 5.93
CA THR A 27 2.68 1.87 6.55
C THR A 27 3.49 2.88 5.75
N ASP A 28 4.60 3.40 6.27
CA ASP A 28 5.50 4.31 5.53
C ASP A 28 6.45 3.59 4.55
N ARG A 29 6.27 2.28 4.35
CA ARG A 29 7.04 1.53 3.36
C ARG A 29 6.49 1.87 1.98
N LEU A 30 7.37 2.44 1.15
CA LEU A 30 7.12 2.73 -0.26
C LEU A 30 8.07 1.89 -1.12
N ALA A 31 7.58 1.40 -2.26
CA ALA A 31 8.36 0.69 -3.26
C ALA A 31 8.07 1.27 -4.64
N ASP A 32 9.07 1.26 -5.52
CA ASP A 32 8.82 1.46 -6.94
C ASP A 32 7.96 0.31 -7.49
N ARG A 33 7.11 0.65 -8.47
CA ARG A 33 6.40 -0.37 -9.22
C ARG A 33 7.41 -0.99 -10.21
N PRO A 34 7.58 -2.33 -10.22
CA PRO A 34 8.52 -3.00 -11.10
C PRO A 34 8.18 -2.80 -12.59
#